data_AF-A0A540WDN5-F1
#
_entry.id   AF-A0A540WDN5-F1
#
_cell.length_a   1.000
_cell.length_b   1.000
_cell.length_c   1.000
_cell.angle_alpha   90.00
_cell.angle_beta   90.00
_cell.angle_gamma   90.00
#
_symmetry.space_group_name_H-M   'P 1'
#
loop_
_entity.id
_entity.type
_entity.pdbx_description
1 polymer ?
#
loop_
_entity_poly.entity_id
_entity_poly.type
_entity_poly.pdbx_seq_one_letter_code
_entity_poly.pdbx_strand_id
1 'polypeptide(L)'
;MITTIERIHVDHATTKRLGRWTATSSFEIKARSGSVVLDLRSPELPAELEIRIDLRRAMVKLLVPEGAVIDQWDVAWPARGRVKDAQGPTGEPAGPRIRLVGTADNSEVRIHRGGIAILSAMCSREYLEDVRRAHRTGTTPTVDDPTRA
;
A
#
# COMPACT_ATOMS: atom_id res chain seq x y z
N MET A 1 -1.63 -2.28 26.13
CA MET A 1 -0.84 -2.28 24.88
C MET A 1 -1.20 -1.02 24.12
N ILE A 2 -0.22 -0.19 23.75
CA ILE A 2 -0.46 1.01 22.95
C ILE A 2 -0.54 0.56 21.50
N THR A 3 -1.70 0.67 20.87
CA THR A 3 -1.83 0.41 19.43
C THR A 3 -1.20 1.58 18.68
N THR A 4 -0.05 1.34 18.06
CA THR A 4 0.63 2.34 17.21
C THR A 4 -0.14 2.50 15.90
N ILE A 5 -0.54 3.71 15.55
CA ILE A 5 -1.24 4.01 14.29
C ILE A 5 -0.29 4.75 13.36
N GLU A 6 -0.14 4.27 12.13
CA GLU A 6 0.60 4.97 11.08
C GLU A 6 -0.30 6.05 10.45
N ARG A 7 0.12 7.32 10.58
CA ARG A 7 -0.62 8.47 10.03
C ARG A 7 0.08 9.03 8.82
N ILE A 8 -0.62 9.05 7.69
CA ILE A 8 -0.13 9.55 6.42
C ILE A 8 -1.03 10.70 5.97
N HIS A 9 -0.47 11.90 5.91
CA HIS A 9 -1.16 13.08 5.40
C HIS A 9 -0.45 13.58 4.14
N VAL A 10 -1.22 13.75 3.06
CA VAL A 10 -0.74 14.25 1.77
C VAL A 10 -1.63 15.38 1.26
N ASP A 11 -1.02 16.46 0.82
CA ASP A 11 -1.72 17.57 0.20
C ASP A 11 -0.97 18.07 -1.03
N HIS A 12 -1.55 17.94 -2.22
CA HIS A 12 -0.94 18.30 -3.51
C HIS A 12 0.45 17.69 -3.74
N ALA A 13 0.71 16.54 -3.13
CA ALA A 13 2.00 15.88 -3.14
C ALA A 13 1.86 14.37 -3.39
N THR A 14 3.01 13.70 -3.44
CA THR A 14 3.07 12.23 -3.47
C THR A 14 3.96 11.74 -2.35
N THR A 15 3.49 10.74 -1.61
CA THR A 15 4.31 10.02 -0.64
C THR A 15 4.32 8.53 -0.96
N LYS A 16 5.44 7.88 -0.68
CA LYS A 16 5.60 6.45 -0.83
C LYS A 16 6.20 5.86 0.45
N ARG A 17 5.69 4.69 0.81
CA ARG A 17 6.21 3.85 1.88
C ARG A 17 6.41 2.47 1.26
N LEU A 18 7.66 2.16 0.93
CA LEU A 18 8.03 0.96 0.16
C LEU A 18 8.96 0.07 0.99
N GLY A 19 8.99 -1.23 0.70
CA GLY A 19 9.81 -2.18 1.45
C GLY A 19 9.24 -2.48 2.85
N ARG A 20 10.13 -2.74 3.82
CA ARG A 20 9.80 -2.98 5.23
C ARG A 20 9.82 -1.69 6.03
N TRP A 21 8.70 -0.96 6.04
CA TRP A 21 8.63 0.36 6.66
C TRP A 21 7.80 0.42 7.94
N THR A 22 7.03 -0.63 8.24
CA THR A 22 6.20 -0.71 9.45
C THR A 22 5.79 -2.16 9.73
N ALA A 23 5.35 -2.40 10.96
CA ALA A 23 4.75 -3.64 11.43
C ALA A 23 3.37 -3.40 12.09
N THR A 24 2.77 -2.21 11.90
CA THR A 24 1.43 -1.93 12.46
C THR A 24 0.32 -2.65 11.71
N SER A 25 -0.82 -2.82 12.38
CA SER A 25 -2.10 -3.21 11.78
C SER A 25 -3.02 -2.03 11.44
N SER A 26 -2.71 -0.81 11.88
CA SER A 26 -3.67 0.32 11.83
C SER A 26 -3.09 1.54 11.11
N PHE A 27 -3.82 2.01 10.09
CA PHE A 27 -3.40 3.12 9.24
C PHE A 27 -4.50 4.18 9.12
N GLU A 28 -4.09 5.45 9.13
CA GLU A 28 -4.95 6.59 8.80
C GLU A 28 -4.33 7.36 7.62
N ILE A 29 -5.04 7.44 6.52
CA ILE A 29 -4.62 8.15 5.32
C ILE A 29 -5.57 9.32 5.06
N LYS A 30 -5.03 10.53 5.15
CA LYS A 30 -5.70 11.74 4.69
C LYS A 30 -5.00 12.28 3.45
N ALA A 31 -5.73 12.41 2.34
CA ALA A 31 -5.11 12.90 1.10
C ALA A 31 -6.02 13.85 0.32
N ARG A 32 -5.45 14.99 -0.13
CA ARG A 32 -6.11 15.96 -1.00
C ARG A 32 -5.28 16.23 -2.26
N SER A 33 -5.88 16.05 -3.45
CA SER A 33 -5.23 16.31 -4.75
C SER A 33 -3.83 15.67 -4.88
N GLY A 34 -3.62 14.51 -4.24
CA GLY A 34 -2.30 13.91 -4.09
C GLY A 34 -2.34 12.39 -4.25
N SER A 35 -1.19 11.76 -4.04
CA SER A 35 -1.11 10.31 -4.08
C SER A 35 -0.29 9.68 -2.96
N VAL A 36 -0.72 8.49 -2.54
CA VAL A 36 -0.06 7.68 -1.52
C VAL A 36 0.22 6.31 -2.13
N VAL A 37 1.45 5.81 -1.99
CA VAL A 37 1.78 4.42 -2.32
C VAL A 37 2.22 3.71 -1.06
N LEU A 38 1.49 2.69 -0.64
CA LEU A 38 1.87 1.84 0.49
C LEU A 38 2.22 0.45 -0.02
N ASP A 39 3.41 -0.01 0.36
CA ASP A 39 3.82 -1.38 0.22
C ASP A 39 3.44 -2.17 1.46
N LEU A 40 2.54 -3.11 1.28
CA LEU A 40 2.00 -3.98 2.33
C LEU A 40 2.44 -5.44 2.11
N ARG A 41 3.53 -5.64 1.36
CA ARG A 41 4.11 -6.98 1.08
C ARG A 41 5.09 -7.46 2.13
N SER A 42 5.39 -6.64 3.15
CA SER A 42 6.29 -7.04 4.24
C SER A 42 5.72 -8.27 4.98
N PRO A 43 6.53 -9.30 5.25
CA PRO A 43 6.11 -10.46 6.04
C PRO A 43 5.89 -10.13 7.53
N GLU A 44 6.34 -8.96 7.98
CA GLU A 44 6.18 -8.50 9.37
C GLU A 44 4.77 -7.91 9.64
N LEU A 45 3.98 -7.69 8.59
CA LEU A 45 2.64 -7.13 8.76
C LEU A 45 1.68 -8.17 9.34
N PRO A 46 0.80 -7.78 10.27
CA PRO A 46 -0.23 -8.66 10.81
C PRO A 46 -1.17 -9.21 9.74
N ALA A 47 -1.82 -10.34 10.05
CA ALA A 47 -2.79 -10.98 9.16
C ALA A 47 -4.05 -10.14 8.91
N GLU A 48 -4.34 -9.17 9.78
CA GLU A 48 -5.46 -8.23 9.64
C GLU A 48 -4.96 -6.79 9.72
N LEU A 49 -5.33 -6.00 8.72
CA LEU A 49 -4.97 -4.58 8.61
C LEU A 49 -6.24 -3.74 8.45
N GLU A 50 -6.35 -2.63 9.17
CA GLU A 50 -7.38 -1.60 8.95
C GLU A 50 -6.75 -0.33 8.38
N ILE A 51 -7.25 0.12 7.24
CA ILE A 51 -6.85 1.37 6.60
C ILE A 51 -8.06 2.30 6.55
N ARG A 52 -8.02 3.35 7.39
CA ARG A 52 -8.99 4.43 7.37
C ARG A 52 -8.57 5.50 6.36
N ILE A 53 -9.46 5.81 5.43
CA ILE A 53 -9.20 6.77 4.36
C ILE A 53 -10.12 8.00 4.46
N ASP A 54 -9.53 9.17 4.28
CA ASP A 54 -10.20 10.46 4.05
C ASP A 54 -9.57 11.07 2.79
N LEU A 55 -10.17 10.78 1.63
CA LEU A 55 -9.63 11.14 0.32
C LEU A 55 -10.50 12.16 -0.39
N ARG A 56 -9.86 13.19 -0.95
CA ARG A 56 -10.50 14.18 -1.83
C ARG A 56 -9.65 14.42 -3.06
N ARG A 57 -10.16 14.04 -4.24
CA ARG A 57 -9.42 14.11 -5.51
C ARG A 57 -8.04 13.45 -5.42
N ALA A 58 -7.94 12.33 -4.70
CA ALA A 58 -6.67 11.68 -4.39
C ALA A 58 -6.63 10.22 -4.88
N MET A 59 -5.43 9.66 -4.90
CA MET A 59 -5.20 8.26 -5.27
C MET A 59 -4.37 7.55 -4.19
N VAL A 60 -4.85 6.41 -3.71
CA VAL A 60 -4.07 5.50 -2.87
C VAL A 60 -3.74 4.26 -3.69
N LYS A 61 -2.47 3.88 -3.77
CA LYS A 61 -2.01 2.64 -4.36
C LYS A 61 -1.49 1.70 -3.28
N LEU A 62 -2.07 0.52 -3.18
CA LEU A 62 -1.65 -0.53 -2.28
C LEU A 62 -0.89 -1.58 -3.09
N LEU A 63 0.38 -1.83 -2.76
CA LEU A 63 1.13 -2.97 -3.25
C LEU A 63 0.94 -4.09 -2.24
N VAL A 64 0.35 -5.20 -2.65
CA VAL A 64 -0.06 -6.28 -1.72
C VAL A 64 0.45 -7.63 -2.19
N PRO A 65 0.60 -8.62 -1.29
CA PRO A 65 0.81 -10.02 -1.68
C PRO A 65 -0.32 -10.51 -2.59
N GLU A 66 -0.03 -11.49 -3.44
CA GLU A 66 -0.98 -12.01 -4.45
C GLU A 66 -2.34 -12.39 -3.85
N GLY A 67 -2.32 -13.19 -2.79
CA GLY A 67 -3.52 -13.69 -2.10
C GLY A 67 -4.13 -12.76 -1.05
N ALA A 68 -3.73 -11.49 -0.96
CA ALA A 68 -4.31 -10.55 0.01
C ALA A 68 -5.82 -10.33 -0.21
N VAL A 69 -6.62 -10.27 0.85
CA VAL A 69 -8.06 -10.03 0.73
C VAL A 69 -8.35 -8.56 0.95
N ILE A 70 -9.08 -7.92 0.04
CA ILE A 70 -9.48 -6.51 0.16
C ILE A 70 -10.96 -6.46 0.51
N ASP A 71 -11.25 -6.00 1.72
CA ASP A 71 -12.60 -5.71 2.19
C ASP A 71 -12.82 -4.20 2.10
N GLN A 72 -13.75 -3.78 1.25
CA GLN A 72 -14.01 -2.37 0.95
C GLN A 72 -15.44 -1.95 1.31
N TRP A 73 -16.19 -2.81 2.00
CA TRP A 73 -17.63 -2.63 2.21
C TRP A 73 -17.96 -1.29 2.90
N ASP A 74 -17.12 -0.85 3.84
CA ASP A 74 -17.34 0.35 4.63
C ASP A 74 -16.71 1.62 4.05
N VAL A 75 -16.38 1.62 2.75
CA VAL A 75 -15.94 2.84 2.07
C VAL A 75 -17.15 3.57 1.49
N ALA A 76 -17.40 4.77 1.99
CA ALA A 76 -18.35 5.69 1.41
C ALA A 76 -17.74 6.44 0.21
N TRP A 77 -18.51 6.53 -0.89
CA TRP A 77 -18.13 7.22 -2.13
C TRP A 77 -19.12 8.37 -2.41
N PRO A 78 -18.92 9.56 -1.82
CA PRO A 78 -19.86 10.68 -2.01
C PRO A 78 -19.93 11.21 -3.44
N ALA A 79 -18.89 10.97 -4.24
CA ALA A 79 -18.85 11.27 -5.66
C ALA A 79 -18.13 10.16 -6.41
N ARG A 80 -17.75 10.41 -7.68
CA ARG A 80 -17.07 9.42 -8.53
C ARG A 80 -15.86 8.82 -7.81
N GLY A 81 -15.86 7.51 -7.61
CA GLY A 81 -14.72 6.83 -7.04
C GLY A 81 -14.90 5.33 -7.12
N ARG A 82 -13.79 4.61 -6.93
CA ARG A 82 -13.79 3.15 -6.93
C ARG A 82 -12.48 2.62 -6.39
N VAL A 83 -12.52 1.38 -5.94
CA VAL A 83 -11.33 0.53 -5.88
C VAL A 83 -11.12 -0.11 -7.25
N LYS A 84 -9.86 -0.17 -7.69
CA LYS A 84 -9.44 -0.90 -8.88
C LYS A 84 -8.49 -2.00 -8.49
N ASP A 85 -8.90 -3.23 -8.77
CA ASP A 85 -8.08 -4.42 -8.62
C ASP A 85 -8.10 -5.19 -9.95
N ALA A 86 -7.21 -4.81 -10.86
CA ALA A 86 -7.22 -5.34 -12.22
C ALA A 86 -6.60 -6.75 -12.31
N GLN A 87 -5.76 -7.11 -11.35
CA GLN A 87 -5.20 -8.46 -11.27
C GLN A 87 -6.22 -9.42 -10.64
N GLY A 88 -6.99 -8.96 -9.65
CA GLY A 88 -7.84 -9.81 -8.82
C GLY A 88 -7.00 -10.78 -7.97
N PRO A 89 -7.59 -11.39 -6.93
CA PRO A 89 -6.93 -12.52 -6.27
C PRO A 89 -6.91 -13.73 -7.21
N THR A 90 -5.73 -14.28 -7.43
CA THR A 90 -5.51 -15.55 -8.13
C THR A 90 -5.26 -16.64 -7.09
N GLY A 91 -6.04 -17.73 -7.14
CA GLY A 91 -5.92 -18.85 -6.20
C GLY A 91 -6.62 -18.65 -4.85
N GLU A 92 -6.26 -19.47 -3.87
CA GLU A 92 -6.84 -19.38 -2.52
C GLU A 92 -6.34 -18.13 -1.78
N PRO A 93 -7.17 -17.51 -0.92
CA PRO A 93 -6.73 -16.43 -0.05
C PRO A 93 -5.51 -16.83 0.78
N ALA A 94 -4.37 -16.23 0.44
CA ALA A 94 -3.07 -16.45 1.09
C ALA A 94 -2.37 -15.09 1.24
N GLY A 95 -2.67 -14.38 2.33
CA GLY A 95 -2.17 -13.03 2.59
C GLY A 95 -3.01 -12.29 3.63
N PRO A 96 -2.64 -11.04 3.97
CA PRO A 96 -3.39 -10.25 4.94
C PRO A 96 -4.78 -9.90 4.42
N ARG A 97 -5.75 -9.83 5.34
CA ARG A 97 -7.04 -9.19 5.11
C ARG A 97 -6.90 -7.70 5.40
N ILE A 98 -7.17 -6.88 4.38
CA ILE A 98 -7.09 -5.42 4.45
C ILE A 98 -8.51 -4.88 4.41
N ARG A 99 -8.97 -4.30 5.53
CA ARG A 99 -10.23 -3.58 5.62
C ARG A 99 -10.02 -2.11 5.29
N LEU A 100 -10.70 -1.63 4.26
CA LEU A 100 -10.76 -0.22 3.90
C LEU A 100 -12.05 0.38 4.50
N VAL A 101 -11.89 1.47 5.24
CA VAL A 101 -13.01 2.18 5.89
C VAL A 101 -12.89 3.68 5.66
N GLY A 102 -14.00 4.41 5.67
CA GLY A 102 -13.99 5.89 5.62
C GLY A 102 -14.57 6.45 4.32
N THR A 103 -14.04 7.55 3.82
CA THR A 103 -14.65 8.33 2.73
C THR A 103 -13.68 8.64 1.60
N ALA A 104 -14.15 8.52 0.36
CA ALA A 104 -13.37 8.86 -0.82
C ALA A 104 -14.21 9.62 -1.85
N ASP A 105 -13.97 10.93 -1.95
CA ASP A 105 -14.61 11.86 -2.89
C ASP A 105 -13.71 12.10 -4.12
N ASN A 106 -14.24 11.85 -5.32
CA ASN A 106 -13.52 12.00 -6.60
C ASN A 106 -12.16 11.29 -6.62
N SER A 107 -12.08 10.11 -5.99
CA SER A 107 -10.82 9.46 -5.61
C SER A 107 -10.76 8.00 -6.06
N GLU A 108 -9.56 7.44 -6.13
CA GLU A 108 -9.35 6.04 -6.51
C GLU A 108 -8.45 5.32 -5.49
N VAL A 109 -8.81 4.09 -5.13
CA VAL A 109 -7.88 3.16 -4.49
C VAL A 109 -7.46 2.14 -5.55
N ARG A 110 -6.16 1.87 -5.70
CA ARG A 110 -5.61 0.93 -6.68
C ARG A 110 -4.89 -0.18 -5.95
N ILE A 111 -5.29 -1.41 -6.20
CA ILE A 111 -4.68 -2.61 -5.69
C ILE A 111 -3.76 -3.15 -6.77
N HIS A 112 -2.48 -3.29 -6.44
CA HIS A 112 -1.47 -3.89 -7.29
C HIS A 112 -0.95 -5.15 -6.61
N ARG A 113 -1.07 -6.29 -7.28
CA ARG A 113 -0.75 -7.63 -6.76
C ARG A 113 0.40 -8.27 -7.53
N GLY A 114 1.08 -9.23 -6.89
CA GLY A 114 2.09 -10.09 -7.53
C GLY A 114 3.14 -9.31 -8.33
N GLY A 115 3.39 -9.73 -9.57
CA GLY A 115 4.37 -9.08 -10.44
C GLY A 115 4.13 -7.58 -10.67
N ILE A 116 2.87 -7.13 -10.72
CA ILE A 116 2.55 -5.70 -10.90
C ILE A 116 2.91 -4.89 -9.65
N ALA A 117 2.79 -5.48 -8.47
CA ALA A 117 3.25 -4.88 -7.23
C ALA A 117 4.78 -4.69 -7.24
N ILE A 118 5.52 -5.72 -7.67
CA ILE A 118 6.98 -5.69 -7.82
C ILE A 118 7.41 -4.61 -8.81
N LEU A 119 6.83 -4.61 -10.02
CA LEU A 119 7.15 -3.59 -11.04
C LEU A 119 6.84 -2.17 -10.55
N SER A 120 5.76 -2.01 -9.79
CA SER A 120 5.39 -0.70 -9.23
C SER A 120 6.39 -0.21 -8.19
N ALA A 121 6.96 -1.11 -7.38
CA ALA A 121 8.03 -0.79 -6.44
C ALA A 121 9.34 -0.51 -7.18
N MET A 122 9.68 -1.28 -8.22
CA MET A 122 10.89 -1.08 -9.03
C MET A 122 10.89 0.28 -9.76
N CYS A 123 9.74 0.73 -10.24
CA CYS A 123 9.58 2.04 -10.90
C CYS A 123 9.48 3.20 -9.88
N SER A 124 10.42 3.26 -8.93
CA SER A 124 10.47 4.25 -7.86
C SER A 124 11.89 4.79 -7.64
N ARG A 125 12.02 5.96 -7.01
CA ARG A 125 13.34 6.51 -6.67
C ARG A 125 13.97 5.71 -5.53
N GLU A 126 13.13 5.27 -4.62
CA GLU A 126 13.44 4.45 -3.45
C GLU A 126 14.09 3.14 -3.88
N TYR A 127 13.60 2.48 -4.95
CA TYR A 127 14.25 1.28 -5.48
C TYR A 127 15.62 1.58 -6.10
N LEU A 128 15.79 2.70 -6.80
CA LEU A 128 17.11 3.09 -7.32
C LEU A 128 18.12 3.35 -6.20
N GLU A 129 17.68 3.98 -5.11
CA GLU A 129 18.48 4.19 -3.91
C GLU A 129 18.83 2.86 -3.24
N ASP A 130 17.87 1.95 -3.16
CA ASP A 130 18.01 0.60 -2.62
C ASP A 130 19.04 -0.23 -3.42
N VAL A 131 18.95 -0.24 -4.75
CA VAL A 131 19.91 -0.90 -5.64
C VAL A 131 21.31 -0.31 -5.48
N ARG A 132 21.45 1.02 -5.40
CA ARG A 132 22.75 1.68 -5.18
C ARG A 132 23.33 1.33 -3.82
N ARG A 133 22.51 1.22 -2.78
CA ARG A 133 22.96 0.75 -1.46
C ARG A 133 23.44 -0.69 -1.55
N ALA A 134 22.59 -1.58 -2.09
CA ALA A 134 22.85 -3.01 -2.22
C ALA A 134 24.14 -3.30 -2.99
N HIS A 135 24.37 -2.59 -4.11
CA HIS A 135 25.61 -2.70 -4.87
C HIS A 135 26.85 -2.31 -4.04
N ARG A 136 26.79 -1.22 -3.27
CA ARG A 136 27.89 -0.78 -2.40
C ARG A 136 28.18 -1.75 -1.25
N THR A 137 27.16 -2.44 -0.75
CA THR A 137 27.26 -3.34 0.40
C THR A 137 27.38 -4.82 0.03
N GLY A 138 27.36 -5.16 -1.26
CA GLY A 138 27.40 -6.56 -1.72
C GLY A 138 26.14 -7.37 -1.37
N THR A 139 24.99 -6.70 -1.20
CA THR A 139 23.71 -7.34 -0.85
C THR A 139 22.72 -7.25 -2.01
N THR A 140 21.52 -7.81 -1.85
CA THR A 140 20.39 -7.64 -2.77
C THR A 140 19.47 -6.49 -2.36
N PRO A 141 18.78 -5.82 -3.31
CA PRO A 141 17.71 -4.89 -3.00
C PRO A 141 16.51 -5.65 -2.38
N THR A 142 15.72 -4.90 -1.61
CA THR A 142 14.59 -5.39 -0.80
C THR A 142 13.29 -4.64 -1.08
N VAL A 143 13.34 -3.49 -1.76
CA VAL A 143 12.12 -2.71 -2.11
C VAL A 143 11.29 -3.43 -3.17
N ASP A 144 11.92 -4.10 -4.14
CA ASP A 144 11.21 -4.92 -5.13
C ASP A 144 10.58 -6.15 -4.48
N ASP A 145 11.27 -6.74 -3.50
CA ASP A 145 10.88 -7.96 -2.80
C ASP A 145 11.14 -7.85 -1.28
N PRO A 146 10.15 -7.38 -0.51
CA PRO A 146 10.26 -7.21 0.95
C PRO A 146 10.39 -8.53 1.73
N THR A 147 10.39 -9.69 1.06
CA THR A 147 10.64 -10.99 1.71
C THR A 147 12.13 -11.30 1.84
N ARG A 148 13.01 -10.58 1.13
CA ARG A 148 14.47 -10.79 1.16
C ARG A 148 15.11 -10.19 2.41
N ALA A 149 15.90 -10.98 3.13
CA ALA A 149 16.61 -10.58 4.34
C ALA A 149 17.75 -9.59 4.04
#